data_AF-A0A0Q5I9Q6-F1
#
_entry.id   AF-A0A0Q5I9Q6-F1
#
_cell.length_a   1.000
_cell.length_b   1.000
_cell.length_c   1.000
_cell.angle_alpha   90.00
_cell.angle_beta   90.00
_cell.angle_gamma   90.00
#
_symmetry.space_group_name_H-M   'P 1'
#
loop_
_entity.id
_entity.type
_entity.pdbx_description
1 polymer ?
#
loop_
_entity_poly.entity_id
_entity_poly.type
_entity_poly.pdbx_seq_one_letter_code
_entity_poly.pdbx_strand_id
1 'polypeptide(L)'
;MTEEHHFEQIGRFIYSAYRHGGDIVDVHRWMADDLGHARPAVGVEAVPADLYAAFFAKHAGADAFQASHDRFVEALKAPRG
;
A
#
# COMPACT_ATOMS: atom_id res chain seq x y z
N MET A 1 -8.86 -15.05 0.69
CA MET A 1 -8.76 -14.17 1.88
C MET A 1 -10.16 -13.66 2.21
N THR A 2 -10.47 -13.48 3.50
CA THR A 2 -11.73 -12.88 3.95
C THR A 2 -11.61 -11.35 3.96
N GLU A 3 -12.72 -10.62 3.90
CA GLU A 3 -12.73 -9.15 3.90
C GLU A 3 -12.06 -8.56 5.16
N GLU A 4 -12.27 -9.18 6.33
CA GLU A 4 -11.62 -8.78 7.59
C GLU A 4 -10.09 -8.81 7.48
N HIS A 5 -9.53 -9.82 6.81
CA HIS A 5 -8.09 -9.94 6.63
C HIS A 5 -7.53 -8.85 5.71
N HIS A 6 -8.28 -8.44 4.69
CA HIS A 6 -7.90 -7.32 3.82
C HIS A 6 -7.87 -5.99 4.59
N PHE A 7 -8.84 -5.75 5.48
CA PHE A 7 -8.87 -4.54 6.30
C PHE A 7 -7.68 -4.46 7.26
N GLU A 8 -7.33 -5.55 7.94
CA GLU A 8 -6.16 -5.61 8.82
C GLU A 8 -4.85 -5.35 8.04
N GLN A 9 -4.75 -5.96 6.87
CA GLN A 9 -3.60 -5.83 5.98
C GLN A 9 -3.39 -4.38 5.51
N ILE A 10 -4.45 -3.71 5.06
CA ILE A 10 -4.38 -2.28 4.67
C ILE A 10 -4.15 -1.38 5.88
N GLY A 11 -4.76 -1.67 7.02
CA GLY A 11 -4.52 -0.96 8.26
C GLY A 11 -3.03 -0.93 8.64
N ARG A 12 -2.31 -2.03 8.39
CA ARG A 12 -0.87 -2.11 8.63
C ARG A 12 -0.05 -1.20 7.72
N PHE A 13 -0.38 -1.10 6.44
CA PHE A 13 0.27 -0.18 5.51
C PHE A 13 0.03 1.27 5.93
N ILE A 14 -1.23 1.63 6.23
CA ILE A 14 -1.61 2.98 6.67
C ILE A 14 -0.87 3.33 7.97
N TYR A 15 -0.90 2.44 8.97
CA TYR A 15 -0.19 2.66 10.23
C TYR A 15 1.30 2.91 10.03
N SER A 16 1.95 2.09 9.20
CA SER A 16 3.38 2.25 8.89
C SER A 16 3.68 3.56 8.16
N ALA A 17 2.82 3.98 7.22
CA ALA A 17 2.96 5.26 6.53
C ALA A 17 3.02 6.41 7.53
N TYR A 18 1.99 6.54 8.37
CA TYR A 18 1.92 7.60 9.38
C TYR A 18 3.06 7.51 10.40
N ARG A 19 3.44 6.30 10.83
CA ARG A 19 4.56 6.08 11.77
C ARG A 19 5.90 6.57 11.24
N HIS A 20 6.10 6.53 9.92
CA HIS A 20 7.35 6.89 9.27
C HIS A 20 7.28 8.24 8.53
N GLY A 21 6.28 9.08 8.82
CA GLY A 21 6.17 10.43 8.25
C GLY A 21 5.65 10.47 6.81
N GLY A 22 5.04 9.38 6.34
CA GLY A 22 4.23 9.33 5.13
C GLY A 22 2.75 9.51 5.44
N ASP A 23 1.92 9.33 4.41
CA ASP A 23 0.47 9.42 4.50
C ASP A 23 -0.24 8.31 3.71
N ILE A 24 -1.56 8.38 3.63
CA ILE A 24 -2.35 7.41 2.86
C ILE A 24 -2.06 7.48 1.35
N VAL A 25 -1.62 8.63 0.82
CA VAL A 25 -1.27 8.79 -0.59
C VAL A 25 0.01 8.02 -0.90
N ASP A 26 0.97 7.96 0.02
CA ASP A 26 2.16 7.11 -0.11
C ASP A 26 1.79 5.61 -0.21
N VAL A 27 0.77 5.16 0.53
CA VAL A 27 0.25 3.78 0.43
C VAL A 27 -0.33 3.52 -0.95
N HIS A 28 -1.16 4.43 -1.47
CA HIS A 28 -1.75 4.25 -2.79
C HIS A 28 -0.72 4.30 -3.91
N ARG A 29 0.27 5.18 -3.80
CA ARG A 29 1.40 5.25 -4.74
C ARG A 29 2.21 3.97 -4.72
N TRP A 30 2.48 3.42 -3.54
CA TRP A 30 3.14 2.13 -3.42
C TRP A 30 2.37 1.01 -4.12
N MET A 31 1.06 0.92 -3.87
CA MET A 31 0.20 -0.08 -4.51
C MET A 31 0.16 0.10 -6.03
N ALA A 32 0.04 1.34 -6.51
CA ALA A 32 0.06 1.63 -7.93
C ALA A 32 1.41 1.26 -8.57
N ASP A 33 2.53 1.63 -7.96
CA ASP A 33 3.86 1.29 -8.44
C ASP A 33 4.09 -0.23 -8.47
N ASP A 34 3.68 -0.94 -7.42
CA ASP A 34 3.80 -2.39 -7.35
C ASP A 34 2.92 -3.08 -8.42
N LEU A 35 1.74 -2.54 -8.73
CA LEU A 35 0.86 -3.03 -9.79
C LEU A 35 1.27 -2.54 -11.21
N GLY A 36 2.23 -1.62 -11.32
CA GLY A 36 2.59 -0.99 -12.60
C GLY A 36 1.49 -0.06 -13.15
N HIS A 37 0.67 0.51 -12.28
CA HIS A 37 -0.40 1.46 -12.61
C HIS A 37 0.06 2.92 -12.48
N ALA A 38 -0.71 3.83 -13.07
CA ALA A 38 -0.45 5.27 -12.91
C ALA A 38 -0.60 5.69 -11.44
N ARG A 39 0.39 6.41 -10.92
CA ARG A 39 0.35 6.93 -9.54
C ARG A 39 -0.85 7.87 -9.35
N PRO A 40 -1.61 7.74 -8.27
CA PRO A 40 -2.67 8.69 -7.95
C PRO A 40 -2.07 10.08 -7.67
N ALA A 41 -2.78 11.11 -8.14
CA ALA A 41 -2.43 12.49 -7.87
C ALA A 41 -2.67 12.84 -6.39
N VAL A 42 -1.90 13.79 -5.87
CA VAL A 42 -2.10 14.31 -4.50
C VAL A 42 -3.48 14.97 -4.42
N GLY A 43 -4.26 14.64 -3.40
CA GLY A 43 -5.57 15.27 -3.14
C GLY A 43 -6.75 14.62 -3.88
N VAL A 44 -6.55 13.49 -4.57
CA VAL A 44 -7.67 12.69 -5.09
C VAL A 44 -8.18 11.78 -3.97
N GLU A 45 -9.34 12.10 -3.39
CA GLU A 45 -10.00 11.29 -2.36
C GLU A 45 -10.49 9.93 -2.89
N ALA A 46 -10.72 9.81 -4.19
CA ALA A 46 -11.21 8.59 -4.82
C ALA A 46 -10.06 7.71 -5.30
N VAL A 47 -9.67 6.74 -4.48
CA VAL A 47 -8.87 5.60 -4.93
C VAL A 47 -9.79 4.70 -5.77
N PRO A 48 -9.33 4.18 -6.93
CA PRO A 48 -10.09 3.14 -7.61
C PRO A 48 -10.28 1.97 -6.64
N ALA A 49 -11.53 1.55 -6.38
CA ALA A 49 -11.80 0.35 -5.57
C ALA A 49 -11.02 -0.87 -6.11
N ASP A 50 -10.77 -0.86 -7.41
CA ASP A 50 -9.98 -1.85 -8.16
C ASP A 50 -8.50 -1.90 -7.72
N LEU A 51 -7.94 -0.81 -7.18
CA LEU A 51 -6.53 -0.76 -6.76
C LEU A 51 -6.28 -1.72 -5.59
N TYR A 52 -7.13 -1.67 -4.56
CA TYR A 52 -7.00 -2.57 -3.42
C TYR A 52 -7.28 -4.02 -3.84
N ALA A 53 -8.32 -4.26 -4.62
CA ALA A 53 -8.66 -5.60 -5.10
C ALA A 53 -7.51 -6.22 -5.93
N ALA A 54 -6.92 -5.47 -6.86
CA ALA A 54 -5.79 -5.91 -7.66
C ALA A 54 -4.54 -6.16 -6.80
N PHE A 55 -4.28 -5.30 -5.82
CA PHE A 55 -3.15 -5.44 -4.92
C PHE A 55 -3.26 -6.72 -4.07
N PHE A 56 -4.44 -6.98 -3.49
CA PHE A 56 -4.68 -8.22 -2.74
C PHE A 56 -4.63 -9.46 -3.61
N ALA A 57 -5.11 -9.38 -4.86
CA ALA A 57 -5.01 -10.49 -5.80
C ALA A 57 -3.55 -10.85 -6.13
N LYS A 58 -2.67 -9.84 -6.28
CA LYS A 58 -1.23 -10.03 -6.49
C LYS A 58 -0.53 -10.61 -5.26
N HIS A 59 -0.91 -10.16 -4.06
CA HIS A 59 -0.31 -10.55 -2.78
C HIS A 59 -1.19 -11.50 -1.97
N ALA A 60 -1.75 -12.52 -2.61
CA ALA A 60 -2.73 -13.42 -1.97
C ALA A 60 -2.16 -14.30 -0.84
N GLY A 61 -0.83 -14.41 -0.74
CA GLY A 61 -0.13 -15.15 0.32
C GLY A 61 0.41 -14.22 1.40
N ALA A 62 0.35 -14.67 2.66
CA ALA A 62 0.83 -13.91 3.82
C ALA A 62 2.31 -13.48 3.68
N ASP A 63 3.17 -14.38 3.18
CA ASP A 63 4.60 -14.09 2.98
C ASP A 63 4.85 -13.03 1.90
N ALA A 64 4.09 -13.09 0.80
CA ALA A 64 4.18 -12.11 -0.29
C ALA A 64 3.73 -10.72 0.18
N PHE A 65 2.64 -10.69 0.95
CA PHE A 65 2.12 -9.45 1.53
C PHE A 65 3.11 -8.86 2.54
N GLN A 66 3.66 -9.69 3.43
CA GLN A 66 4.69 -9.28 4.39
C GLN A 66 5.92 -8.70 3.68
N ALA A 67 6.43 -9.38 2.66
CA ALA A 67 7.57 -8.89 1.88
C ALA A 67 7.28 -7.58 1.13
N SER A 68 6.03 -7.34 0.71
CA SER A 68 5.62 -6.05 0.16
C SER A 68 5.61 -4.96 1.22
N HIS A 69 5.06 -5.26 2.42
CA HIS A 69 5.03 -4.34 3.56
C HIS A 69 6.43 -3.93 4.03
N ASP A 70 7.36 -4.88 4.13
CA ASP A 70 8.73 -4.58 4.56
C ASP A 70 9.44 -3.66 3.56
N ARG A 71 9.31 -3.93 2.25
CA ARG A 71 9.86 -3.06 1.20
C ARG A 71 9.25 -1.66 1.22
N PHE A 72 7.95 -1.55 1.49
CA PHE A 72 7.26 -0.27 1.65
C PHE A 72 7.83 0.53 2.81
N VAL A 73 8.00 -0.10 3.98
CA VAL A 73 8.56 0.54 5.17
C VAL A 73 9.99 1.02 4.92
N GLU A 74 10.82 0.24 4.24
CA GLU A 74 12.18 0.66 3.88
C GLU A 74 12.19 1.83 2.90
N ALA A 75 11.26 1.84 1.92
CA ALA A 75 11.11 2.96 1.00
C ALA A 75 10.70 4.28 1.70
N LEU A 76 9.91 4.20 2.77
CA LEU A 76 9.54 5.38 3.57
C LEU A 76 10.70 5.93 4.41
N LYS A 77 11.62 5.07 4.85
CA LYS A 77 12.78 5.46 5.66
C LYS A 77 13.91 6.04 4.83
N ALA A 78 13.97 5.71 3.54
CA ALA A 78 14.98 6.26 2.65
C ALA A 78 14.78 7.80 2.50
N PRO A 79 15.85 8.61 2.53
CA PRO A 79 15.73 10.05 2.31
C PRO A 79 15.12 10.27 0.92
N ARG A 80 13.97 10.96 0.89
CA ARG A 80 13.35 11.44 -0.33
C ARG A 80 14.30 12.49 -0.92
N GLY A 81 15.19 12.04 -1.82
CA GLY A 81 16.15 12.90 -2.53
C GLY A 81 15.46 13.95 -3.38
#